data_AF-X1QGZ6-F1
#
_entry.id   AF-X1QGZ6-F1
#
_cell.length_a   1.000
_cell.length_b   1.000
_cell.length_c   1.000
_cell.angle_alpha   90.00
_cell.angle_beta   90.00
_cell.angle_gamma   90.00
#
_symmetry.space_group_name_H-M   'P 1'
#
loop_
_entity.id
_entity.type
_entity.pdbx_description
1 polymer ?
#
loop_
_entity_poly.entity_id
_entity_poly.type
_entity_poly.pdbx_seq_one_letter_code
_entity_poly.pdbx_strand_id
1 'polypeptide(L)'
;DSRAQKYEDRFHIFTENEIDYYPDTEEYNVDENLDGVVDYTFENPDFNFLQFRMNIVVRWEYIPGSSLYLVWSQGRTEDLSVGDFSFRKGMRDLFSVHPHNVFLIKFSYCFQL
;
A
#
# COMPACT_ATOMS: atom_id res chain seq x y z
N ASP A 1 4.08 31.04 -6.08
CA ASP A 1 4.55 31.10 -4.66
C ASP A 1 3.52 30.39 -3.79
N SER A 2 3.90 29.34 -3.06
CA SER A 2 2.98 28.55 -2.23
C SER A 2 2.23 29.36 -1.16
N ARG A 3 2.68 30.59 -0.86
CA ARG A 3 2.03 31.51 0.10
C ARG A 3 1.26 32.67 -0.55
N ALA A 4 1.03 32.66 -1.86
CA ALA A 4 0.33 33.76 -2.56
C ALA A 4 -1.08 34.03 -1.99
N GLN A 5 -1.52 35.29 -2.02
CA GLN A 5 -2.85 35.69 -1.49
C GLN A 5 -3.99 35.03 -2.28
N LYS A 6 -3.85 34.89 -3.60
CA LYS A 6 -4.79 34.17 -4.45
C LYS A 6 -4.38 32.71 -4.54
N TYR A 7 -5.37 31.81 -4.57
CA TYR A 7 -5.16 30.37 -4.62
C TYR A 7 -4.47 29.94 -5.93
N GLU A 8 -4.87 30.53 -7.06
CA GLU A 8 -4.36 30.21 -8.40
C GLU A 8 -2.86 30.49 -8.54
N ASP A 9 -2.32 31.48 -7.83
CA ASP A 9 -0.90 31.85 -7.89
C ASP A 9 0.01 30.92 -7.04
N ARG A 10 -0.57 29.90 -6.40
CA ARG A 10 0.14 28.97 -5.50
C ARG A 10 0.67 27.73 -6.19
N PHE A 11 0.14 27.39 -7.36
CA PHE A 11 0.54 26.23 -8.14
C PHE A 11 0.68 26.62 -9.61
N HIS A 12 1.56 25.92 -10.31
CA HIS A 12 1.65 25.99 -11.77
C HIS A 12 1.07 24.71 -12.32
N ILE A 13 0.18 24.81 -13.31
CA ILE A 13 -0.31 23.64 -14.04
C ILE A 13 0.54 23.56 -15.30
N PHE A 14 1.35 22.51 -15.40
CA PHE A 14 2.13 22.26 -16.61
C PHE A 14 1.19 22.02 -17.80
N THR A 15 1.51 22.66 -18.91
CA THR A 15 0.91 22.42 -20.21
C THR A 15 1.63 21.28 -20.93
N GLU A 16 0.99 20.70 -21.95
CA GLU A 16 1.56 19.57 -22.72
C GLU A 16 2.92 19.88 -23.38
N ASN A 17 3.29 21.16 -23.51
CA ASN A 17 4.57 21.57 -24.10
C ASN A 17 5.68 21.77 -23.05
N GLU A 18 5.32 21.90 -21.77
CA GLU A 18 6.29 22.16 -20.68
C GLU A 18 6.75 20.87 -20.00
N ILE A 19 6.06 19.74 -20.22
CA ILE A 19 6.34 18.48 -19.52
C ILE A 19 6.25 17.28 -20.46
N ASP A 20 7.31 16.47 -20.46
CA ASP A 20 7.39 15.22 -21.22
C ASP A 20 7.64 14.03 -20.27
N TYR A 21 6.90 12.93 -20.49
CA TYR A 21 7.07 11.69 -19.74
C TYR A 21 7.93 10.68 -20.50
N TYR A 22 8.99 10.20 -19.85
CA TYR A 22 9.91 9.20 -20.39
C TYR A 22 9.67 7.84 -19.71
N PRO A 23 9.00 6.88 -20.39
CA PRO A 23 8.61 5.62 -19.77
C PRO A 23 9.79 4.67 -19.49
N ASP A 24 10.92 4.84 -20.16
CA ASP A 24 12.11 3.98 -19.97
C ASP A 24 12.84 4.26 -18.64
N THR A 25 12.74 5.50 -18.15
CA THR A 25 13.35 5.95 -16.89
C THR A 25 12.32 6.25 -15.80
N GLU A 26 11.02 6.17 -16.11
CA GLU A 26 9.91 6.53 -15.22
C GLU A 26 10.03 7.97 -14.68
N GLU A 27 10.57 8.89 -15.51
CA GLU A 27 10.82 10.29 -15.14
C GLU A 27 10.03 11.26 -16.03
N TYR A 28 9.66 12.39 -15.43
CA TYR A 28 9.16 13.58 -16.11
C TYR A 28 10.28 14.58 -16.29
N ASN A 29 10.44 15.08 -17.51
CA ASN A 29 11.33 16.21 -17.82
C ASN A 29 10.48 17.46 -17.98
N VAL A 30 10.89 18.54 -17.32
CA VAL A 30 10.20 19.83 -17.37
C VAL A 30 11.07 20.86 -18.06
N ASP A 31 10.47 21.58 -19.01
CA ASP A 31 11.00 22.79 -19.65
C ASP A 31 9.96 23.91 -19.39
N GLU A 32 10.21 24.76 -18.38
CA GLU A 32 9.26 25.82 -18.01
C GLU A 32 9.31 27.01 -18.96
N ASN A 33 10.41 27.17 -19.70
CA ASN A 33 10.69 28.37 -20.49
C ASN A 33 10.50 28.13 -22.01
N LEU A 34 10.30 26.88 -22.41
CA LEU A 34 10.12 26.39 -23.78
C LEU A 34 11.31 26.68 -24.72
N ASP A 35 12.53 26.70 -24.19
CA ASP A 35 13.77 26.89 -24.95
C ASP A 35 14.35 25.58 -25.50
N GLY A 36 13.74 24.44 -25.16
CA GLY A 36 14.14 23.10 -25.57
C GLY A 36 15.24 22.49 -24.71
N VAL A 37 15.60 23.12 -23.58
CA VAL A 37 16.50 22.59 -22.57
C VAL A 37 15.70 22.22 -21.33
N VAL A 38 15.89 21.00 -20.85
CA VAL A 38 15.25 20.53 -19.62
C VAL A 38 15.80 21.31 -18.42
N ASP A 39 14.91 21.96 -17.67
CA ASP A 39 15.25 22.70 -16.45
C ASP A 39 15.47 21.74 -15.27
N TYR A 40 14.58 20.76 -15.12
CA TYR A 40 14.67 19.73 -14.08
C TYR A 40 13.89 18.46 -14.44
N THR A 41 14.21 17.38 -13.74
CA THR A 41 13.52 16.09 -13.86
C THR A 41 13.04 15.61 -12.50
N PHE A 42 11.97 14.81 -12.50
CA PHE A 42 11.48 14.13 -11.30
C PHE A 42 10.86 12.77 -11.65
N GLU A 43 10.96 11.81 -10.72
CA GLU A 43 10.37 10.48 -10.87
C GLU A 43 8.84 10.53 -10.87
N ASN A 44 8.20 9.56 -11.51
CA ASN A 44 6.75 9.42 -11.49
C ASN A 44 6.24 9.26 -10.03
N PRO A 45 5.43 10.20 -9.52
CA PRO A 45 4.93 10.13 -8.15
C PRO A 45 3.80 9.10 -7.99
N ASP A 46 3.33 8.45 -9.05
CA ASP A 46 2.28 7.45 -8.98
C ASP A 46 2.75 6.20 -8.21
N PHE A 47 2.02 5.86 -7.14
CA PHE A 47 2.28 4.66 -6.34
C PHE A 47 0.99 3.89 -6.10
N ASN A 48 1.12 2.57 -5.93
CA ASN A 48 0.05 1.68 -5.54
C ASN A 48 0.35 1.03 -4.18
N PHE A 49 -0.53 1.25 -3.20
CA PHE A 49 -0.43 0.70 -1.85
C PHE A 49 -1.44 -0.44 -1.63
N LEU A 50 -0.97 -1.65 -1.31
CA LEU A 50 -1.83 -2.81 -1.06
C LEU A 50 -1.61 -3.35 0.36
N GLN A 51 -2.72 -3.58 1.07
CA GLN A 51 -2.68 -4.14 2.42
C GLN A 51 -3.76 -5.20 2.65
N PHE A 52 -3.34 -6.34 3.19
CA PHE A 52 -4.23 -7.43 3.62
C PHE A 52 -4.15 -7.63 5.13
N ARG A 53 -5.30 -7.65 5.80
CA ARG A 53 -5.41 -7.90 7.25
C ARG A 53 -6.50 -8.93 7.53
N MET A 54 -6.18 -9.92 8.34
CA MET A 54 -7.03 -11.06 8.69
C MET A 54 -6.98 -11.29 10.20
N ASN A 55 -8.13 -11.56 10.82
CA ASN A 55 -8.25 -11.99 12.22
C ASN A 55 -9.24 -13.14 12.32
N ILE A 56 -8.80 -14.30 12.83
CA ILE A 56 -9.62 -15.47 13.12
C ILE A 56 -9.58 -15.77 14.61
N VAL A 57 -10.76 -16.06 15.18
CA VAL A 57 -10.92 -16.56 16.55
C VAL A 57 -11.76 -17.83 16.51
N VAL A 58 -11.21 -18.93 17.00
CA VAL A 58 -11.90 -20.21 17.16
C VAL A 58 -12.04 -20.51 18.65
N ARG A 59 -13.26 -20.80 19.10
CA ARG A 59 -13.53 -21.36 20.43
C ARG A 59 -14.10 -22.75 20.26
N TRP A 60 -13.47 -23.74 20.88
CA TRP A 60 -13.96 -25.11 20.94
C TRP A 60 -14.15 -25.53 22.40
N GLU A 61 -15.27 -26.18 22.69
CA GLU A 61 -15.54 -26.82 23.96
C GLU A 61 -15.50 -28.33 23.75
N TYR A 62 -14.45 -28.97 24.26
CA TYR A 62 -14.18 -30.38 23.97
C TYR A 62 -14.73 -31.31 25.06
N ILE A 63 -14.89 -30.81 26.28
CA ILE A 63 -15.56 -31.46 27.42
C ILE A 63 -16.35 -30.36 28.14
N PRO A 64 -17.52 -30.64 28.76
CA PRO A 64 -18.26 -29.63 29.52
C PRO A 64 -17.38 -28.89 30.52
N GLY A 65 -17.29 -27.56 30.37
CA GLY A 65 -16.47 -26.70 31.22
C GLY A 65 -14.99 -26.59 30.82
N SER A 66 -14.56 -27.30 29.77
CA SER A 66 -13.20 -27.25 29.23
C SER A 66 -13.20 -26.62 27.84
N SER A 67 -12.37 -25.61 27.62
CA SER A 67 -12.37 -24.84 26.38
C SER A 67 -10.97 -24.63 25.80
N LEU A 68 -10.90 -24.59 24.48
CA LEU A 68 -9.73 -24.23 23.69
C LEU A 68 -10.08 -22.99 22.87
N TYR A 69 -9.21 -21.99 22.94
CA TYR A 69 -9.26 -20.80 22.10
C TYR A 69 -8.02 -20.76 21.22
N LEU A 70 -8.23 -20.54 19.92
CA LEU A 70 -7.18 -20.28 18.95
C LEU A 70 -7.47 -18.94 18.28
N VAL A 71 -6.54 -18.00 18.45
CA VAL A 71 -6.59 -16.66 17.84
C VAL A 71 -5.43 -16.58 16.85
N TRP A 72 -5.75 -16.20 15.63
CA TRP A 72 -4.76 -16.02 14.56
C TRP A 72 -5.00 -14.69 13.86
N SER A 73 -4.00 -13.81 13.92
CA SER A 73 -3.97 -12.56 13.17
C SER A 73 -2.89 -12.65 12.09
N GLN A 74 -3.23 -12.28 10.85
CA GLN A 74 -2.28 -12.19 9.74
C GLN A 74 -2.34 -10.80 9.10
N GLY A 75 -1.17 -10.23 8.83
CA GLY A 75 -1.02 -8.99 8.07
C GLY A 75 -0.03 -9.15 6.92
N ARG A 76 -0.30 -8.49 5.80
CA ARG A 76 0.62 -8.32 4.66
C ARG A 76 0.50 -6.89 4.15
N THR A 77 1.63 -6.27 3.84
CA THR A 77 1.69 -4.91 3.27
C THR A 77 2.72 -4.94 2.14
N GLU A 78 2.37 -4.37 1.00
CA GLU A 78 3.23 -4.24 -0.16
C GLU A 78 3.02 -2.88 -0.83
N ASP A 79 4.12 -2.26 -1.21
CA ASP A 79 4.17 -0.99 -1.94
C ASP A 79 4.67 -1.31 -3.35
N LEU A 80 3.87 -1.03 -4.37
CA LEU A 80 4.21 -1.26 -5.78
C LEU A 80 4.29 0.09 -6.51
N SER A 81 5.38 0.33 -7.25
CA SER A 81 5.59 1.53 -8.06
C SER A 81 4.86 1.53 -9.41
N VAL A 82 4.07 0.50 -9.72
CA VAL A 82 3.50 0.32 -11.06
C VAL A 82 2.10 0.91 -11.12
N GLY A 83 1.89 1.98 -11.88
CA GLY A 83 0.63 2.73 -12.01
C GLY A 83 -0.58 1.96 -12.57
N ASP A 84 -0.40 0.77 -13.15
CA ASP A 84 -1.50 -0.06 -13.64
C ASP A 84 -2.16 -0.88 -12.51
N PHE A 85 -3.35 -0.43 -12.07
CA PHE A 85 -4.16 -1.18 -11.10
C PHE A 85 -4.70 -2.48 -11.71
N SER A 86 -4.01 -3.60 -11.45
CA SER A 86 -4.49 -4.94 -11.78
C SER A 86 -4.75 -5.74 -10.51
N PHE A 87 -6.03 -5.88 -10.14
CA PHE A 87 -6.46 -6.59 -8.92
C PHE A 87 -5.87 -8.00 -8.81
N ARG A 88 -5.86 -8.75 -9.92
CA ARG A 88 -5.32 -10.13 -9.95
C ARG A 88 -3.79 -10.17 -9.79
N LYS A 89 -3.07 -9.20 -10.36
CA LYS A 89 -1.61 -9.11 -10.24
C LYS A 89 -1.23 -8.65 -8.82
N GLY A 90 -1.87 -7.58 -8.33
CA GLY A 90 -1.67 -7.08 -6.97
C GLY A 90 -2.01 -8.10 -5.88
N MET A 91 -3.06 -8.91 -6.05
CA MET A 91 -3.32 -10.01 -5.11
C MET A 91 -2.20 -11.06 -5.11
N ARG A 92 -1.75 -11.51 -6.29
CA ARG A 92 -0.67 -12.50 -6.39
C ARG A 92 0.63 -11.99 -5.77
N ASP A 93 0.96 -10.73 -6.02
CA ASP A 93 2.18 -10.09 -5.53
C ASP A 93 2.09 -9.92 -3.99
N LEU A 94 0.93 -9.48 -3.48
CA LEU A 94 0.65 -9.39 -2.05
C LEU A 94 0.69 -10.76 -1.34
N PHE A 95 0.27 -11.82 -2.03
CA PHE A 95 0.35 -13.19 -1.52
C PHE A 95 1.77 -13.79 -1.60
N SER A 96 2.66 -13.21 -2.40
CA SER A 96 4.10 -13.52 -2.47
C SER A 96 4.88 -12.88 -1.32
N VAL A 97 4.42 -11.71 -0.84
CA VAL A 97 5.02 -11.01 0.31
C VAL A 97 4.91 -11.86 1.59
N HIS A 98 6.01 -11.92 2.35
CA HIS A 98 6.08 -12.72 3.58
C HIS A 98 5.05 -12.22 4.61
N PRO A 99 4.10 -13.06 5.04
CA PRO A 99 3.06 -12.64 5.96
C PRO A 99 3.58 -12.50 7.40
N HIS A 100 3.17 -11.42 8.06
CA HIS A 100 3.33 -11.29 9.51
C HIS A 100 2.18 -12.02 10.21
N ASN A 101 2.49 -13.10 10.96
CA ASN A 101 1.49 -13.93 11.64
C ASN A 101 1.66 -13.84 13.16
N VAL A 102 0.56 -13.63 13.87
CA VAL A 102 0.48 -13.67 15.33
C VAL A 102 -0.51 -14.75 15.73
N PHE A 103 -0.07 -15.69 16.56
CA PHE A 103 -0.90 -16.79 17.07
C PHE A 103 -1.00 -16.71 18.59
N LEU A 104 -2.19 -16.93 19.12
CA LEU A 104 -2.44 -17.12 20.55
C LEU A 104 -3.31 -18.35 20.75
N ILE A 105 -2.85 -19.22 21.66
CA ILE A 105 -3.58 -20.41 22.07
C ILE A 105 -3.86 -20.29 23.56
N LYS A 106 -5.13 -20.46 23.95
CA LYS A 106 -5.54 -20.54 25.35
C LYS A 106 -6.29 -21.83 25.58
N PHE A 107 -5.84 -22.60 26.56
CA PHE A 107 -6.44 -23.86 26.95
C PHE A 107 -6.93 -23.78 28.39
N SER A 108 -8.12 -24.34 28.62
CA SER A 108 -8.74 -24.46 29.93
C SER A 108 -9.27 -25.87 30.07
N TYR A 109 -8.96 -26.51 31.19
CA TYR A 109 -9.45 -27.84 31.55
C TYR A 109 -10.14 -27.78 32.90
N CYS A 110 -11.37 -28.28 32.96
CA CYS A 110 -12.13 -28.43 34.19
C CYS A 110 -11.96 -29.86 34.70
N PHE A 111 -11.39 -30.00 35.89
CA PHE A 111 -11.30 -31.29 36.59
C PHE A 111 -12.67 -31.61 37.18
N GLN A 112 -13.33 -32.63 36.63
CA GLN A 112 -14.51 -33.23 37.24
C GLN A 112 -14.03 -34.40 38.10
N LEU A 113 -14.09 -34.23 39.43
CA LEU A 113 -13.87 -35.26 40.45
C LEU A 113 -15.19 -35.93 40.82
#